data_AF-A0A7S1S4S0-F1
#
_entry.id   AF-A0A7S1S4S0-F1
#
_cell.length_a   1.000
_cell.length_b   1.000
_cell.length_c   1.000
_cell.angle_alpha   90.00
_cell.angle_beta   90.00
_cell.angle_gamma   90.00
#
_symmetry.space_group_name_H-M   'P 1'
#
loop_
_entity.id
_entity.type
_entity.pdbx_description
1 polymer ?
#
loop_
_entity_poly.entity_id
_entity_poly.type
_entity_poly.pdbx_seq_one_letter_code
_entity_poly.pdbx_strand_id
1 'polypeptide(L)'
;AAGLAWESLRELRSMTGLPIVLKGVLRYGDAKRAAEEGYGIWVSNHGGRQLDHAPGTLEALPEAVAGAAGRVPVLFDGGVRRGTDVLKALALGASFVFVGRPLVWALGAGGEEGVARLLAMLEVELRGSMALAGCASVRSA
;
A
#
# COMPACT_ATOMS: atom_id res chain seq x y z
N ALA A 1 9.84 -25.08 -15.16
CA ALA A 1 10.24 -23.70 -14.78
C ALA A 1 10.09 -23.59 -13.27
N ALA A 2 11.14 -23.20 -12.54
CA ALA A 2 10.99 -22.89 -11.13
C ALA A 2 10.11 -21.64 -11.01
N GLY A 3 8.88 -21.82 -10.52
CA GLY A 3 7.98 -20.70 -10.28
C GLY A 3 8.47 -19.84 -9.11
N LEU A 4 8.01 -18.58 -9.05
CA LEU A 4 8.20 -17.75 -7.88
C LEU A 4 7.52 -18.42 -6.68
N ALA A 5 8.32 -18.81 -5.69
CA ALA A 5 7.87 -19.42 -4.44
C ALA A 5 8.54 -18.71 -3.26
N TRP A 6 8.13 -19.09 -2.05
CA TRP A 6 8.70 -18.52 -0.82
C TRP A 6 10.19 -18.85 -0.67
N GLU A 7 10.63 -20.00 -1.18
CA GLU A 7 12.03 -20.39 -1.23
C GLU A 7 12.85 -19.42 -2.11
N SER A 8 12.26 -18.96 -3.22
CA SER A 8 12.87 -17.94 -4.10
C SER A 8 13.08 -16.61 -3.37
N LEU A 9 12.23 -16.26 -2.41
CA LEU A 9 12.38 -15.03 -1.61
C LEU A 9 13.58 -15.11 -0.66
N ARG A 10 13.88 -16.30 -0.12
CA ARG A 10 15.06 -16.52 0.73
C ARG A 10 16.36 -16.43 -0.07
N GLU A 11 16.34 -16.95 -1.28
CA GLU A 11 17.44 -16.78 -2.23
C GLU A 11 17.63 -15.30 -2.59
N LEU A 12 16.55 -14.58 -2.93
CA LEU A 12 16.62 -13.15 -3.20
C LEU A 12 17.20 -12.37 -2.02
N ARG A 13 16.80 -12.70 -0.79
CA ARG A 13 17.32 -12.09 0.43
C ARG A 13 18.83 -12.33 0.62
N SER A 14 19.38 -13.46 0.17
CA SER A 14 20.84 -13.68 0.27
C SER A 14 21.64 -12.83 -0.72
N MET A 15 20.99 -12.32 -1.78
CA MET A 15 21.62 -11.49 -2.81
C MET A 15 21.60 -9.99 -2.49
N THR A 16 20.90 -9.55 -1.45
CA THR A 16 20.77 -8.12 -1.12
C THR A 16 20.68 -7.85 0.37
N GLY A 17 21.29 -6.75 0.82
CA GLY A 17 21.10 -6.22 2.18
C GLY A 17 19.87 -5.30 2.32
N LEU A 18 19.14 -5.06 1.23
CA LEU A 18 17.97 -4.17 1.23
C LEU A 18 16.73 -4.86 1.80
N PRO A 19 15.82 -4.10 2.45
CA PRO A 19 14.51 -4.61 2.83
C PRO A 19 13.73 -5.11 1.61
N ILE A 20 13.06 -6.26 1.76
CA ILE A 20 12.18 -6.82 0.73
C ILE A 20 10.73 -6.62 1.16
N VAL A 21 9.92 -6.09 0.24
CA VAL A 21 8.47 -5.88 0.42
C VAL A 21 7.71 -6.72 -0.59
N LEU A 22 6.75 -7.52 -0.11
CA LEU A 22 5.90 -8.36 -0.96
C LEU A 22 4.64 -7.59 -1.38
N LYS A 23 4.55 -7.25 -2.66
CA LYS A 23 3.40 -6.56 -3.25
C LYS A 23 2.43 -7.55 -3.87
N GLY A 24 1.16 -7.45 -3.48
CA GLY A 24 0.11 -8.37 -3.94
C GLY A 24 -0.56 -9.17 -2.81
N VAL A 25 -0.20 -8.90 -1.55
CA VAL A 25 -0.71 -9.65 -0.40
C VAL A 25 -2.14 -9.22 -0.11
N LEU A 26 -3.08 -10.16 -0.16
CA LEU A 26 -4.52 -9.90 0.04
C LEU A 26 -5.15 -10.75 1.15
N ARG A 27 -4.40 -11.67 1.77
CA ARG A 27 -4.90 -12.65 2.73
C ARG A 27 -4.06 -12.69 4.00
N TYR A 28 -4.70 -13.05 5.10
CA TYR A 28 -4.10 -13.18 6.43
C TYR A 28 -2.93 -14.14 6.42
N GLY A 29 -3.10 -15.32 5.81
CA GLY A 29 -2.07 -16.37 5.80
C GLY A 29 -0.77 -15.91 5.16
N ASP A 30 -0.86 -15.23 4.02
CA ASP A 30 0.30 -14.69 3.31
C ASP A 30 0.93 -13.53 4.08
N ALA A 31 0.11 -12.63 4.65
CA ALA A 31 0.59 -11.53 5.48
C ALA A 31 1.32 -12.05 6.75
N LYS A 32 0.74 -13.04 7.43
CA LYS A 32 1.33 -13.68 8.60
C LYS A 32 2.69 -14.30 8.26
N ARG A 33 2.75 -15.10 7.18
CA ARG A 33 3.99 -15.73 6.76
C ARG A 33 5.05 -14.69 6.36
N ALA A 34 4.66 -13.67 5.60
CA ALA A 34 5.55 -12.56 5.23
C ALA A 34 6.14 -11.90 6.48
N ALA A 35 5.30 -11.58 7.47
CA ALA A 35 5.72 -10.94 8.71
C ALA A 35 6.61 -11.84 9.60
N GLU A 36 6.30 -13.14 9.70
CA GLU A 36 7.13 -14.12 10.43
C GLU A 36 8.51 -14.28 9.80
N GLU A 37 8.60 -14.20 8.47
CA GLU A 37 9.87 -14.21 7.75
C GLU A 37 10.52 -12.82 7.66
N GLY A 38 9.88 -11.75 8.18
CA GLY A 38 10.43 -10.39 8.23
C GLY A 38 10.37 -9.61 6.90
N TYR A 39 9.48 -9.99 5.99
CA TYR A 39 9.21 -9.24 4.76
C TYR A 39 8.16 -8.17 5.00
N GLY A 40 8.36 -6.97 4.46
CA GLY A 40 7.31 -5.94 4.45
C GLY A 40 6.11 -6.39 3.61
N ILE A 41 4.93 -5.89 3.94
CA ILE A 41 3.69 -6.28 3.27
C ILE A 41 3.18 -5.11 2.45
N TRP A 42 2.77 -5.35 1.21
CA TRP A 42 2.09 -4.35 0.39
C TRP A 42 0.79 -4.91 -0.18
N VAL A 43 -0.31 -4.45 0.42
CA VAL A 43 -1.68 -4.80 0.04
C VAL A 43 -2.03 -4.19 -1.30
N SER A 44 -2.28 -5.03 -2.29
CA SER A 44 -2.52 -4.63 -3.68
C SER A 44 -3.20 -5.76 -4.46
N ASN A 45 -4.18 -5.44 -5.30
CA ASN A 45 -4.70 -6.34 -6.34
C ASN A 45 -4.22 -5.91 -7.73
N HIS A 46 -3.10 -5.18 -7.78
CA HIS A 46 -2.51 -4.61 -8.99
C HIS A 46 -3.45 -3.62 -9.70
N GLY A 47 -4.32 -2.96 -8.95
CA GLY A 47 -5.35 -2.06 -9.48
C GLY A 47 -6.41 -2.80 -10.31
N GLY A 48 -6.70 -4.07 -10.02
CA GLY A 48 -7.66 -4.89 -10.76
C GLY A 48 -7.16 -5.28 -12.15
N ARG A 49 -5.85 -5.51 -12.31
CA ARG A 49 -5.21 -5.82 -13.61
C ARG A 49 -4.61 -7.24 -13.66
N GLN A 50 -4.79 -8.03 -12.62
CA GLN A 50 -4.25 -9.38 -12.53
C GLN A 50 -5.41 -10.37 -12.38
N LEU A 51 -5.68 -10.86 -11.17
CA LEU A 51 -6.86 -11.68 -10.93
C LEU A 51 -8.10 -10.79 -10.85
N ASP A 52 -8.92 -10.82 -11.91
CA ASP A 52 -10.25 -10.20 -11.89
C ASP A 52 -11.13 -10.91 -10.85
N HIS A 53 -12.06 -10.16 -10.23
CA HIS A 53 -12.88 -10.58 -9.09
C HIS A 53 -12.10 -10.90 -7.79
N ALA A 54 -10.81 -10.55 -7.69
CA ALA A 54 -10.14 -10.49 -6.39
C ALA A 54 -10.79 -9.43 -5.47
N PRO A 55 -10.69 -9.56 -4.13
CA PRO A 55 -11.24 -8.59 -3.21
C PRO A 55 -10.79 -7.15 -3.46
N GLY A 56 -11.61 -6.18 -3.03
CA GLY A 56 -11.20 -4.79 -2.95
C GLY A 56 -10.00 -4.63 -2.01
N THR A 57 -8.97 -3.87 -2.41
CA THR A 57 -7.75 -3.79 -1.59
C THR A 57 -8.00 -3.19 -0.22
N LEU A 58 -8.90 -2.20 -0.11
CA LEU A 58 -9.23 -1.57 1.18
C LEU A 58 -9.98 -2.54 2.11
N GLU A 59 -10.77 -3.45 1.55
CA GLU A 59 -11.45 -4.52 2.31
C GLU A 59 -10.46 -5.60 2.78
N ALA A 60 -9.43 -5.89 1.99
CA ALA A 60 -8.37 -6.83 2.34
C ALA A 60 -7.35 -6.26 3.35
N LEU A 61 -7.26 -4.93 3.48
CA LEU A 61 -6.25 -4.26 4.30
C LEU A 61 -6.29 -4.66 5.79
N PRO A 62 -7.44 -4.68 6.49
CA PRO A 62 -7.50 -5.08 7.90
C PRO A 62 -7.00 -6.51 8.14
N GLU A 63 -7.30 -7.43 7.20
CA GLU A 63 -6.86 -8.82 7.27
C GLU A 63 -5.32 -8.92 7.19
N ALA A 64 -4.70 -8.15 6.28
CA ALA A 64 -3.26 -8.08 6.16
C ALA A 64 -2.58 -7.42 7.37
N VAL A 65 -3.18 -6.36 7.93
CA VAL A 65 -2.70 -5.70 9.15
C VAL A 65 -2.73 -6.65 10.35
N ALA A 66 -3.81 -7.43 10.49
CA ALA A 66 -3.90 -8.48 11.51
C ALA A 66 -2.82 -9.55 11.33
N GLY A 67 -2.55 -9.98 10.09
CA GLY A 67 -1.47 -10.92 9.78
C GLY A 67 -0.08 -10.37 10.10
N ALA A 68 0.14 -9.07 9.83
CA ALA A 68 1.40 -8.39 10.14
C ALA A 68 1.70 -8.34 11.64
N ALA A 69 0.66 -8.25 12.48
CA ALA A 69 0.73 -8.22 13.94
C ALA A 69 1.76 -7.21 14.48
N GLY A 70 1.92 -6.07 13.79
CA GLY A 70 2.87 -5.02 14.14
C GLY A 70 4.35 -5.35 13.93
N ARG A 71 4.69 -6.51 13.34
CA ARG A 71 6.09 -6.95 13.15
C ARG A 71 6.79 -6.24 11.99
N VAL A 72 6.03 -5.87 10.97
CA VAL A 72 6.52 -5.28 9.72
C VAL A 72 5.55 -4.18 9.25
N PRO A 73 6.02 -3.17 8.49
CA PRO A 73 5.12 -2.17 7.93
C PRO A 73 4.16 -2.78 6.90
N VAL A 74 2.95 -2.24 6.86
CA VAL A 74 1.91 -2.62 5.89
C VAL A 74 1.66 -1.44 4.96
N LEU A 75 2.07 -1.58 3.70
CA LEU A 75 1.87 -0.61 2.64
C LEU A 75 0.57 -0.92 1.89
N PHE A 76 -0.01 0.09 1.25
CA PHE A 76 -1.32 -0.04 0.60
C PHE A 76 -1.36 0.65 -0.76
N ASP A 77 -1.96 0.01 -1.77
CA ASP A 77 -2.43 0.67 -3.00
C ASP A 77 -3.82 0.20 -3.43
N GLY A 78 -4.35 0.84 -4.47
CA GLY A 78 -5.59 0.46 -5.13
C GLY A 78 -6.73 1.45 -4.84
N GLY A 79 -7.32 2.00 -5.89
CA GLY A 79 -8.51 2.86 -5.77
C GLY A 79 -8.32 4.27 -5.17
N VAL A 80 -7.18 4.60 -4.56
CA VAL A 80 -6.93 5.90 -3.90
C VAL A 80 -7.07 7.09 -4.87
N ARG A 81 -8.04 7.98 -4.65
CA ARG A 81 -8.26 9.18 -5.47
C ARG A 81 -8.48 10.46 -4.66
N ARG A 82 -8.83 10.34 -3.38
CA ARG A 82 -9.11 11.47 -2.48
C ARG A 82 -8.28 11.42 -1.22
N GLY A 83 -8.12 12.57 -0.56
CA GLY A 83 -7.53 12.65 0.78
C GLY A 83 -8.24 11.75 1.82
N THR A 84 -9.56 11.62 1.73
CA THR A 84 -10.34 10.71 2.60
C THR A 84 -10.03 9.23 2.35
N ASP A 85 -9.63 8.84 1.14
CA ASP A 85 -9.24 7.46 0.85
C ASP A 85 -7.90 7.14 1.52
N VAL A 86 -6.97 8.10 1.46
CA VAL A 86 -5.69 8.01 2.18
C VAL A 86 -5.93 7.92 3.69
N LEU A 87 -6.77 8.79 4.24
CA LEU A 87 -7.11 8.78 5.67
C LEU A 87 -7.71 7.44 6.11
N LYS A 88 -8.67 6.90 5.36
CA LYS A 88 -9.27 5.58 5.65
C LYS A 88 -8.23 4.46 5.66
N ALA A 89 -7.32 4.43 4.69
CA ALA A 89 -6.27 3.43 4.65
C ALA A 89 -5.32 3.54 5.85
N LEU A 90 -4.93 4.76 6.24
CA LEU A 90 -4.11 5.00 7.43
C LEU A 90 -4.83 4.54 8.71
N ALA A 91 -6.10 4.94 8.89
CA ALA A 91 -6.93 4.56 10.02
C ALA A 91 -7.11 3.03 10.15
N LEU A 92 -7.12 2.31 9.03
CA LEU A 92 -7.19 0.85 8.97
C LEU A 92 -5.84 0.15 9.17
N GLY A 93 -4.77 0.90 9.43
CA GLY A 93 -3.45 0.37 9.81
C GLY A 93 -2.40 0.35 8.71
N ALA A 94 -2.64 0.99 7.55
CA ALA A 94 -1.59 1.18 6.56
C ALA A 94 -0.51 2.15 7.10
N SER A 95 0.75 1.79 6.94
CA SER A 95 1.91 2.65 7.23
C SER A 95 2.21 3.64 6.11
N PHE A 96 1.82 3.31 4.87
CA PHE A 96 2.01 4.16 3.69
C PHE A 96 0.97 3.86 2.62
N VAL A 97 0.56 4.88 1.87
CA VAL A 97 -0.45 4.79 0.82
C VAL A 97 0.15 5.21 -0.53
N PHE A 98 0.08 4.32 -1.52
CA PHE A 98 0.61 4.52 -2.86
C PHE A 98 -0.49 4.84 -3.87
N VAL A 99 -0.13 5.63 -4.88
CA VAL A 99 -1.00 6.03 -5.98
C VAL A 99 -0.40 5.58 -7.31
N GLY A 100 -1.19 4.87 -8.12
CA GLY A 100 -0.75 4.35 -9.43
C GLY A 100 -1.17 5.23 -10.59
N ARG A 101 -2.29 4.87 -11.24
CA ARG A 101 -2.78 5.56 -12.47
C ARG A 101 -2.83 7.08 -12.40
N PRO A 102 -3.26 7.73 -11.28
CA PRO A 102 -3.25 9.19 -11.21
C PRO A 102 -1.89 9.81 -11.51
N LEU A 103 -0.77 9.20 -11.05
CA LEU A 103 0.57 9.72 -11.35
C LEU A 103 0.86 9.69 -12.86
N VAL A 104 0.46 8.62 -13.55
CA VAL A 104 0.65 8.48 -15.01
C VAL A 104 -0.23 9.47 -15.77
N TRP A 105 -1.46 9.71 -15.31
CA TRP A 105 -2.36 10.70 -15.91
C TRP A 105 -1.80 12.11 -15.74
N ALA A 106 -1.32 12.44 -14.55
CA ALA A 106 -0.72 13.74 -14.25
C ALA A 106 0.56 13.97 -15.06
N LEU A 107 1.40 12.93 -15.21
CA LEU A 107 2.57 12.96 -16.07
C LEU A 107 2.21 13.25 -17.53
N GLY A 108 1.17 12.59 -18.06
CA GLY A 108 0.69 12.86 -19.42
C GLY A 108 0.07 14.25 -19.60
N ALA A 109 -0.53 14.81 -18.55
CA ALA A 109 -1.20 16.10 -18.60
C ALA A 109 -0.26 17.31 -18.46
N GLY A 110 0.84 17.16 -17.72
CA GLY A 110 1.72 18.30 -17.40
C GLY A 110 3.15 17.91 -17.04
N GLY A 111 3.62 16.73 -17.43
CA GLY A 111 4.96 16.26 -17.12
C GLY A 111 5.23 16.20 -15.61
N GLU A 112 6.44 16.53 -15.23
CA GLU A 112 6.88 16.60 -13.82
C GLU A 112 5.99 17.55 -12.99
N GLU A 113 5.68 18.74 -13.51
CA GLU A 113 4.83 19.71 -12.81
C GLU A 113 3.42 19.20 -12.59
N GLY A 114 2.88 18.44 -13.54
CA GLY A 114 1.59 17.76 -13.41
C GLY A 114 1.59 16.79 -12.23
N VAL A 115 2.63 15.96 -12.14
CA VAL A 115 2.80 14.99 -11.03
C VAL A 115 2.94 15.72 -9.69
N ALA A 116 3.79 16.75 -9.61
CA ALA A 116 3.96 17.54 -8.40
C ALA A 116 2.64 18.18 -7.93
N ARG A 117 1.85 18.72 -8.87
CA ARG A 117 0.55 19.32 -8.59
C ARG A 117 -0.46 18.31 -8.06
N LEU A 118 -0.52 17.12 -8.65
CA LEU A 118 -1.39 16.03 -8.17
C LEU A 118 -1.06 15.64 -6.72
N LEU A 119 0.24 15.47 -6.42
CA LEU A 119 0.69 15.12 -5.07
C LEU A 119 0.35 16.22 -4.06
N ALA A 120 0.57 17.48 -4.41
CA ALA A 120 0.21 18.62 -3.58
C ALA A 120 -1.31 18.70 -3.33
N MET A 121 -2.14 18.43 -4.36
CA MET A 121 -3.60 18.38 -4.19
C MET A 121 -4.03 17.27 -3.22
N LEU A 122 -3.48 16.06 -3.36
CA LEU A 122 -3.77 14.95 -2.44
C LEU A 122 -3.34 15.26 -1.01
N GLU A 123 -2.20 15.93 -0.83
CA GLU A 123 -1.74 16.38 0.49
C GLU A 123 -2.72 17.38 1.13
N VAL A 124 -3.18 18.38 0.36
CA VAL A 124 -4.16 19.37 0.84
C VAL A 124 -5.47 18.69 1.23
N GLU A 125 -5.99 17.79 0.40
CA GLU A 125 -7.20 17.03 0.71
C GLU A 125 -7.04 16.16 1.97
N LEU A 126 -5.89 15.49 2.13
CA LEU A 126 -5.59 14.67 3.32
C LEU A 126 -5.56 15.54 4.58
N ARG A 127 -4.83 16.66 4.56
CA ARG A 127 -4.75 17.60 5.69
C ARG A 127 -6.14 18.13 6.07
N GLY A 128 -6.96 18.49 5.09
CA GLY A 128 -8.35 18.89 5.31
C GLY A 128 -9.19 17.79 5.96
N SER A 129 -9.07 16.56 5.46
CA SER A 129 -9.78 15.39 6.00
C SER A 129 -9.36 15.09 7.44
N MET A 130 -8.06 15.15 7.74
CA MET A 130 -7.51 14.96 9.08
C MET A 130 -7.99 16.03 10.06
N ALA A 131 -7.97 17.31 9.65
CA ALA A 131 -8.44 18.41 10.48
C ALA A 131 -9.92 18.26 10.86
N LEU A 132 -10.77 17.88 9.89
CA LEU A 132 -12.20 17.63 10.12
C LEU A 132 -12.47 16.38 10.96
N ALA A 133 -11.60 15.37 10.89
CA ALA A 133 -11.67 14.16 11.71
C ALA A 133 -11.05 14.31 13.11
N GLY A 134 -10.40 15.44 13.42
CA GLY A 134 -9.71 15.66 14.69
C GLY A 134 -8.34 14.96 14.79
N CYS A 135 -7.77 14.54 13.67
CA CYS A 135 -6.47 13.86 13.62
C CYS A 135 -5.33 14.91 13.52
N ALA A 136 -4.64 15.18 14.63
CA ALA A 136 -3.55 16.17 14.66
C ALA A 136 -2.26 15.71 13.95
N SER A 137 -2.11 14.41 13.70
CA SER A 137 -0.96 13.81 13.02
C SER A 137 -1.35 12.51 12.33
N VAL A 138 -0.48 11.99 11.44
CA VAL A 138 -0.68 10.67 10.81
C VAL A 138 -0.77 9.55 11.84
N ARG A 139 -0.12 9.69 13.01
CA ARG A 139 -0.19 8.69 14.08
C ARG A 139 -1.57 8.63 14.74
N SER A 140 -2.32 9.73 14.70
CA SER A 140 -3.68 9.84 15.23
C SER A 140 -4.74 9.73 14.14
N ALA A 141 -4.35 9.30 12.93
CA ALA A 141 -5.25 9.03 11.82
C ALA A 141 -6.07 7.76 12.06
#